data_AF-A0A843E724-F1
#
_entry.id   AF-A0A843E724-F1
#
_cell.length_a   1.000
_cell.length_b   1.000
_cell.length_c   1.000
_cell.angle_alpha   90.00
_cell.angle_beta   90.00
_cell.angle_gamma   90.00
#
_symmetry.space_group_name_H-M   'P 1'
#
loop_
_entity.id
_entity.type
_entity.pdbx_description
1 polymer ?
#
loop_
_entity_poly.entity_id
_entity_poly.type
_entity_poly.pdbx_seq_one_letter_code
_entity_poly.pdbx_strand_id
1 'polypeptide(L)'
;IFFFGNGEVIYETGIFGIVVTDDSWHYGLYTFFRVLGCFPLLGFLALTTPIAKIFHCLDTLKVPKILTEIGLLMYNTIFIFLNEIDTMQKAQKTRMGYHSYMNSMRCLADLISNIFLRSLDKSETLQHSLDSRGYNGELPVYVPPKEE
;
A
#
# COMPACT_ATOMS: atom_id res chain seq x y z
N ILE A 1 -29.09 12.14 0.79
CA ILE A 1 -29.48 11.73 2.15
C ILE A 1 -28.27 11.63 3.11
N PHE A 2 -27.11 11.07 2.71
CA PHE A 2 -25.92 11.04 3.60
C PHE A 2 -25.17 12.40 3.72
N PHE A 3 -25.15 13.22 2.66
CA PHE A 3 -24.49 14.54 2.65
C PHE A 3 -25.44 15.75 2.79
N PHE A 4 -26.74 15.52 2.65
CA PHE A 4 -27.76 16.55 2.80
C PHE A 4 -28.52 16.21 4.08
N GLY A 5 -28.08 16.80 5.20
CA GLY A 5 -28.73 16.64 6.49
C GLY A 5 -30.17 17.15 6.44
N ASN A 6 -31.04 16.58 7.29
CA ASN A 6 -32.45 16.98 7.40
C ASN A 6 -32.65 18.21 8.32
N GLY A 7 -31.58 18.93 8.67
CA GLY A 7 -31.62 20.11 9.53
C GLY A 7 -32.03 21.40 8.81
N GLU A 8 -32.22 22.48 9.58
CA GLU A 8 -32.58 23.80 9.05
C GLU A 8 -31.54 24.31 8.05
N VAL A 9 -32.05 24.80 6.92
CA VAL A 9 -31.26 25.36 5.83
C VAL A 9 -30.86 26.79 6.21
N ILE A 10 -29.58 27.01 6.44
CA ILE A 10 -29.07 28.33 6.84
C ILE A 10 -28.74 29.19 5.61
N TYR A 11 -28.22 28.57 4.54
CA TYR A 11 -27.91 29.26 3.28
C TYR A 11 -28.14 28.36 2.07
N GLU A 12 -28.97 28.84 1.14
CA GLU A 12 -29.07 28.32 -0.22
C GLU A 12 -28.17 29.14 -1.13
N THR A 13 -26.98 28.62 -1.43
CA THR A 13 -26.20 29.11 -2.55
C THR A 13 -26.86 28.58 -3.82
N GLY A 14 -27.72 29.38 -4.47
CA GLY A 14 -28.55 29.01 -5.62
C GLY A 14 -27.82 28.57 -6.91
N ILE A 15 -26.58 28.12 -6.83
CA ILE A 15 -25.81 27.51 -7.91
C ILE A 15 -25.74 26.00 -7.63
N PHE A 16 -26.19 25.17 -8.59
CA PHE A 16 -26.15 23.70 -8.53
C PHE A 16 -26.91 23.02 -7.37
N GLY A 17 -27.78 23.74 -6.64
CA GLY A 17 -28.59 23.16 -5.56
C GLY A 17 -27.80 22.77 -4.31
N ILE A 18 -26.66 23.43 -4.08
CA ILE A 18 -25.85 23.23 -2.89
C ILE A 18 -26.49 24.00 -1.74
N VAL A 19 -26.93 23.26 -0.72
CA VAL A 19 -27.59 23.79 0.47
C VAL A 19 -26.71 23.53 1.68
N VAL A 20 -26.44 24.57 2.47
CA VAL A 20 -25.66 24.47 3.71
C VAL A 20 -26.60 24.36 4.90
N THR A 21 -26.65 23.17 5.48
CA THR A 21 -27.39 22.81 6.69
C THR A 21 -26.49 22.92 7.93
N ASP A 22 -27.05 23.27 9.09
CA ASP A 22 -26.33 23.34 10.38
C ASP A 22 -25.57 22.04 10.72
N ASP A 23 -26.24 20.90 10.53
CA ASP A 23 -25.67 19.57 10.71
C ASP A 23 -24.38 19.36 9.89
N SER A 24 -24.39 19.82 8.62
CA SER A 24 -23.26 19.66 7.71
C SER A 24 -22.04 20.45 8.17
N TRP A 25 -22.24 21.59 8.83
CA TRP A 25 -21.15 22.37 9.42
C TRP A 25 -20.47 21.62 10.57
N HIS A 26 -21.27 21.06 11.48
CA HIS A 26 -20.75 20.27 12.61
C HIS A 26 -20.03 19.00 12.17
N TYR A 27 -20.59 18.24 11.21
CA TYR A 27 -19.95 17.04 10.67
C TYR A 27 -18.66 17.37 9.89
N GLY A 28 -18.64 18.49 9.16
CA GLY A 28 -17.46 18.98 8.47
C GLY A 28 -16.33 19.29 9.44
N LEU A 29 -16.62 20.02 10.52
CA LEU A 29 -15.64 20.37 11.55
C LEU A 29 -15.12 19.13 12.29
N TYR A 30 -16.01 18.20 12.67
CA TYR A 30 -15.62 16.94 13.32
C TYR A 30 -14.69 16.10 12.43
N THR A 31 -15.03 15.96 11.15
CA THR A 31 -14.22 15.17 10.20
C THR A 31 -12.87 15.85 9.93
N PHE A 32 -12.85 17.17 9.85
CA PHE A 32 -11.62 17.95 9.67
C PHE A 32 -10.63 17.70 10.82
N PHE A 33 -11.07 17.86 12.08
CA PHE A 33 -10.21 17.58 13.23
C PHE A 33 -9.83 16.10 13.34
N ARG A 34 -10.73 15.18 12.97
CA ARG A 34 -10.42 13.74 12.94
C ARG A 34 -9.29 13.42 11.96
N VAL A 35 -9.35 13.93 10.74
CA VAL A 35 -8.30 13.70 9.72
C VAL A 35 -6.99 14.36 10.14
N LEU A 36 -7.06 15.59 10.67
CA LEU A 36 -5.88 16.29 11.21
C LEU A 36 -5.22 15.54 12.36
N GLY A 37 -5.97 14.80 13.19
CA GLY A 37 -5.39 13.97 14.24
C GLY A 37 -4.82 12.65 13.73
N CYS A 38 -5.52 11.96 12.81
CA CYS A 38 -5.10 10.66 12.32
C CYS A 38 -3.84 10.72 11.43
N PHE A 39 -3.71 11.76 10.59
CA PHE A 39 -2.59 11.87 9.65
C PHE A 39 -1.19 11.92 10.32
N PRO A 40 -0.93 12.81 11.32
CA PRO A 40 0.36 12.84 12.00
C PRO A 40 0.60 11.59 12.85
N LEU A 41 -0.45 10.98 13.43
CA LEU A 41 -0.31 9.72 14.16
C LEU A 41 0.15 8.58 13.25
N LEU A 42 -0.44 8.48 12.05
CA LEU A 42 -0.03 7.51 11.03
C LEU A 42 1.40 7.79 10.55
N GLY A 43 1.75 9.05 10.31
CA GLY A 43 3.11 9.45 9.93
C GLY A 43 4.14 9.12 11.01
N PHE A 44 3.81 9.36 12.29
CA PHE A 44 4.66 9.00 13.42
C PHE A 44 4.89 7.48 13.51
N LEU A 45 3.83 6.68 13.33
CA LEU A 45 3.93 5.23 13.29
C LEU A 45 4.84 4.76 12.15
N ALA A 46 4.65 5.30 10.94
CA ALA A 46 5.43 4.95 9.76
C ALA A 46 6.92 5.29 9.91
N LEU A 47 7.26 6.38 10.61
CA LEU A 47 8.65 6.80 10.81
C LEU A 47 9.36 6.04 11.93
N THR A 48 8.64 5.66 12.98
CA THR A 48 9.24 5.06 14.20
C THR A 48 9.29 3.53 14.17
N THR A 49 8.36 2.89 13.45
CA THR A 49 8.18 1.43 13.50
C THR A 49 8.47 0.79 12.14
N PRO A 50 9.53 -0.04 12.02
CA PRO A 50 9.76 -0.79 10.79
C PRO A 50 8.65 -1.80 10.54
N ILE A 51 8.32 -2.06 9.27
CA ILE A 51 7.21 -2.95 8.87
C ILE A 51 7.34 -4.35 9.49
N ALA A 52 8.58 -4.84 9.69
CA ALA A 52 8.84 -6.16 10.27
C ALA A 52 8.27 -6.27 11.70
N LYS A 53 8.34 -5.19 12.49
CA LYS A 53 7.73 -5.13 13.82
C LYS A 53 6.20 -5.12 13.73
N ILE A 54 5.63 -4.50 12.69
CA ILE A 54 4.18 -4.51 12.46
C ILE A 54 3.69 -5.92 12.17
N PHE A 55 4.38 -6.68 11.29
CA PHE A 55 4.06 -8.09 11.02
C PHE A 55 4.21 -8.98 12.26
N HIS A 56 5.19 -8.71 13.12
CA HIS A 56 5.30 -9.40 14.41
C HIS A 56 4.12 -9.09 15.36
N CYS A 57 3.62 -7.84 15.38
CA CYS A 57 2.41 -7.50 16.13
C CYS A 57 1.14 -8.12 15.53
N LEU A 58 1.10 -8.40 14.23
CA LEU A 58 -0.01 -9.14 13.61
C LEU A 58 -0.06 -10.60 14.09
N ASP A 59 1.10 -11.22 14.34
CA ASP A 59 1.18 -12.58 14.88
C ASP A 59 0.56 -12.67 16.29
N THR A 60 0.81 -11.67 17.15
CA THR A 60 0.20 -11.62 18.49
C THR A 60 -1.31 -11.38 18.47
N LEU A 61 -1.84 -10.83 17.38
CA LEU A 61 -3.27 -10.64 17.13
C LEU A 61 -3.98 -11.90 16.60
N LYS A 62 -3.31 -13.07 16.64
CA LYS A 62 -3.80 -14.38 16.15
C LYS A 62 -4.07 -14.43 14.65
N VAL A 63 -3.35 -13.63 13.85
CA VAL A 63 -3.34 -13.82 12.39
C VAL A 63 -2.64 -15.15 12.06
N PRO A 64 -3.16 -15.96 11.14
CA PRO A 64 -2.49 -17.19 10.71
C PRO A 64 -1.06 -16.91 10.22
N LYS A 65 -0.08 -17.66 10.73
CA LYS A 65 1.35 -17.51 10.38
C LYS A 65 1.63 -17.50 8.87
N ILE A 66 0.84 -18.26 8.10
CA ILE A 66 0.96 -18.30 6.64
C ILE A 66 0.76 -16.90 6.01
N LEU A 67 -0.14 -16.07 6.54
CA LEU A 67 -0.39 -14.73 6.00
C LEU A 67 0.72 -13.75 6.37
N THR A 68 1.25 -13.82 7.59
CA THR A 68 2.36 -12.97 8.02
C THR A 68 3.63 -13.31 7.23
N GLU A 69 3.83 -14.59 6.91
CA GLU A 69 4.96 -15.06 6.11
C GLU A 69 4.89 -14.61 4.66
N ILE A 70 3.76 -14.84 3.99
CA ILE A 70 3.54 -14.34 2.62
C ILE A 70 3.69 -12.82 2.60
N GLY A 71 3.19 -12.11 3.61
CA GLY A 71 3.38 -10.67 3.79
C GLY A 71 4.85 -10.25 3.85
N LEU A 72 5.67 -10.96 4.61
CA LEU A 72 7.10 -10.69 4.73
C LEU A 72 7.86 -10.94 3.42
N LEU A 73 7.56 -12.04 2.73
CA LEU A 73 8.14 -12.36 1.42
C LEU A 73 7.75 -11.33 0.36
N MET A 74 6.48 -10.92 0.33
CA MET A 74 6.00 -9.85 -0.55
C MET A 74 6.74 -8.55 -0.27
N TYR A 75 6.84 -8.12 0.99
CA TYR A 75 7.53 -6.88 1.36
C TYR A 75 8.99 -6.85 0.88
N ASN A 76 9.74 -7.93 1.09
CA ASN A 76 11.12 -8.03 0.60
C ASN A 76 11.18 -7.96 -0.93
N THR A 77 10.23 -8.60 -1.61
CA THR A 77 10.21 -8.65 -3.08
C THR A 77 9.79 -7.31 -3.71
N ILE A 78 9.01 -6.48 -3.01
CA ILE A 78 8.63 -5.13 -3.49
C ILE A 78 9.87 -4.29 -3.83
N PHE A 79 10.90 -4.26 -2.98
CA PHE A 79 12.12 -3.48 -3.27
C PHE A 79 12.89 -4.02 -4.47
N ILE A 80 12.87 -5.33 -4.69
CA ILE A 80 13.49 -5.97 -5.84
C ILE A 80 12.77 -5.51 -7.11
N PHE A 81 11.43 -5.57 -7.13
CA PHE A 81 10.64 -5.10 -8.27
C PHE A 81 10.75 -3.59 -8.49
N LEU A 82 10.83 -2.78 -7.44
CA LEU A 82 11.02 -1.33 -7.59
C LEU A 82 12.33 -1.00 -8.31
N ASN A 83 13.43 -1.69 -7.99
CA ASN A 83 14.69 -1.54 -8.69
C ASN A 83 14.59 -1.99 -10.15
N GLU A 84 13.92 -3.11 -10.40
CA GLU A 84 13.70 -3.61 -11.75
C GLU A 84 12.87 -2.64 -12.60
N ILE A 85 11.78 -2.10 -12.04
CA ILE A 85 10.96 -1.06 -12.65
C ILE A 85 11.80 0.18 -12.98
N ASP A 86 12.65 0.65 -12.06
CA ASP A 86 13.53 1.81 -12.30
C ASP A 86 14.50 1.54 -13.47
N THR A 87 15.09 0.35 -13.54
CA THR A 87 15.97 -0.01 -14.66
C THR A 87 15.23 -0.07 -16.00
N MET A 88 14.01 -0.64 -16.02
CA MET A 88 13.19 -0.72 -17.23
C MET A 88 12.71 0.66 -17.68
N GLN A 89 12.27 1.52 -16.76
CA GLN A 89 11.88 2.89 -17.08
C GLN A 89 13.04 3.68 -17.70
N LYS A 90 14.25 3.54 -17.13
CA LYS A 90 15.47 4.16 -17.69
C LYS A 90 15.75 3.66 -19.11
N ALA A 91 15.65 2.35 -19.36
CA ALA A 91 15.83 1.77 -20.68
C ALA A 91 14.76 2.21 -21.71
N GLN A 92 13.51 2.39 -21.28
CA GLN A 92 12.46 2.93 -22.14
C GLN A 92 12.67 4.42 -22.44
N LYS A 93 13.17 5.18 -21.47
CA LYS A 93 13.50 6.60 -21.63
C LYS A 93 14.64 6.82 -22.63
N THR A 94 15.68 5.98 -22.63
CA THR A 94 16.76 6.07 -23.64
C THR A 94 16.28 5.76 -25.06
N ARG A 95 15.20 4.96 -25.20
CA ARG A 95 14.55 4.67 -26.48
C ARG A 95 13.49 5.70 -26.90
N MET A 96 13.41 6.85 -26.21
CA MET A 96 12.39 7.89 -26.45
C MET A 96 10.94 7.37 -26.31
N GLY A 97 10.70 6.34 -25.50
CA GLY A 97 9.38 5.72 -25.34
C GLY A 97 8.28 6.65 -24.81
N TYR A 98 8.65 7.70 -24.06
CA TYR A 98 7.72 8.60 -23.37
C TYR A 98 7.44 9.92 -24.11
N HIS A 99 7.72 10.00 -25.42
CA HIS A 99 7.62 11.26 -26.18
C HIS A 99 6.18 11.73 -26.46
N SER A 100 5.23 10.80 -26.64
CA SER A 100 3.82 11.10 -26.91
C SER A 100 2.93 10.38 -25.91
N TYR A 101 1.75 10.93 -25.62
CA TYR A 101 0.79 10.32 -24.68
C TYR A 101 0.43 8.88 -25.09
N MET A 102 0.22 8.63 -26.39
CA MET A 102 -0.06 7.27 -26.90
C MET A 102 1.12 6.32 -26.71
N ASN A 103 2.35 6.79 -26.98
CA ASN A 103 3.55 5.98 -26.78
C ASN A 103 3.82 5.73 -25.30
N SER A 104 3.53 6.71 -24.42
CA SER A 104 3.64 6.57 -22.97
C SER A 104 2.73 5.46 -22.45
N MET A 105 1.47 5.41 -22.91
CA MET A 105 0.55 4.32 -22.54
C MET A 105 1.04 2.95 -23.04
N ARG A 106 1.59 2.88 -24.26
CA ARG A 106 2.19 1.63 -24.78
C ARG A 106 3.40 1.19 -23.95
N CYS A 107 4.32 2.11 -23.64
CA CYS A 107 5.48 1.79 -22.81
C CYS A 107 5.09 1.36 -21.40
N LEU A 108 4.05 1.96 -20.83
CA LEU A 108 3.50 1.56 -19.53
C LEU A 108 2.89 0.15 -19.60
N ALA A 109 2.14 -0.17 -20.66
CA ALA A 109 1.61 -1.52 -20.88
C ALA A 109 2.72 -2.57 -21.03
N ASP A 110 3.78 -2.26 -21.79
CA ASP A 110 4.94 -3.15 -21.95
C ASP A 110 5.67 -3.36 -20.62
N LEU A 111 5.83 -2.31 -19.81
CA LEU A 111 6.47 -2.39 -18.50
C LEU A 111 5.66 -3.28 -17.55
N ILE A 112 4.33 -3.06 -17.46
CA ILE A 112 3.45 -3.85 -16.59
C ILE A 112 3.44 -5.32 -17.02
N SER A 113 3.34 -5.58 -18.32
CA SER A 113 3.36 -6.94 -18.87
C SER A 113 4.68 -7.67 -18.53
N ASN A 114 5.82 -6.99 -18.68
CA ASN A 114 7.12 -7.58 -18.37
C ASN A 114 7.26 -7.89 -16.87
N ILE A 115 6.91 -6.94 -16.00
CA ILE A 115 6.95 -7.12 -14.54
C ILE A 115 6.01 -8.23 -14.10
N PHE A 116 4.83 -8.34 -14.71
CA PHE A 116 3.89 -9.42 -14.41
C PHE A 116 4.51 -10.79 -14.70
N LEU A 117 5.05 -11.00 -15.91
CA LEU A 117 5.71 -12.25 -16.29
C LEU A 117 6.91 -12.56 -15.37
N ARG A 118 7.76 -11.56 -15.10
CA ARG A 118 8.89 -11.73 -14.17
C ARG A 118 8.44 -12.08 -12.76
N SER A 119 7.29 -11.61 -12.31
CA SER A 119 6.78 -11.94 -10.98
C SER A 119 6.34 -13.39 -10.84
N LEU A 120 5.79 -13.97 -11.91
CA LEU A 120 5.49 -15.41 -11.96
C LEU A 120 6.77 -16.24 -11.90
N ASP A 121 7.75 -15.96 -12.76
CA ASP A 121 9.06 -16.64 -12.76
C ASP A 121 9.77 -16.51 -11.40
N LYS A 122 9.68 -15.32 -10.80
CA LYS A 122 10.27 -15.04 -9.48
C LYS A 122 9.59 -15.85 -8.38
N SER A 123 8.27 -16.02 -8.44
CA SER A 123 7.53 -16.84 -7.48
C SER A 123 8.00 -18.29 -7.51
N GLU A 124 8.15 -18.88 -8.69
CA GLU A 124 8.66 -20.26 -8.84
C GLU A 124 10.10 -20.38 -8.33
N THR A 125 10.95 -19.43 -8.69
CA THR A 125 12.35 -19.40 -8.23
C THR A 125 12.45 -19.28 -6.72
N LEU A 126 11.60 -18.44 -6.10
CA LEU A 126 11.53 -18.29 -4.65
C LEU A 126 11.06 -19.58 -3.98
N GLN A 127 10.04 -20.26 -4.52
CA GLN A 127 9.56 -21.53 -3.99
C GLN A 127 10.68 -22.59 -4.03
N HIS A 128 11.34 -22.77 -5.17
CA HIS A 128 12.46 -23.71 -5.28
C HIS A 128 13.61 -23.40 -4.31
N SER A 129 13.88 -22.11 -4.09
CA SER A 129 14.89 -21.68 -3.12
C SER A 129 14.48 -22.04 -1.68
N LEU A 130 13.21 -21.87 -1.33
CA LEU A 130 12.68 -22.26 -0.02
C LEU A 130 12.72 -23.78 0.18
N ASP A 131 12.28 -24.54 -0.83
CA ASP A 131 12.29 -26.01 -0.79
C ASP A 131 13.72 -26.55 -0.57
N SER A 132 14.72 -25.96 -1.26
CA SER A 132 16.13 -26.34 -1.09
C SER A 132 16.69 -26.12 0.32
N ARG A 133 16.08 -25.22 1.09
CA ARG A 133 16.47 -24.88 2.47
C ARG A 133 15.69 -25.68 3.51
N GLY A 134 14.88 -26.66 3.08
CA GLY A 134 14.08 -27.50 3.96
C GLY A 134 12.83 -26.80 4.49
N TYR A 135 12.22 -25.92 3.68
CA TYR A 135 10.98 -25.24 4.05
C TYR A 135 9.85 -26.25 4.32
N ASN A 136 9.29 -26.22 5.53
CA ASN A 136 8.22 -27.12 5.98
C ASN A 136 6.90 -26.38 6.24
N GLY A 137 6.67 -25.26 5.55
CA GLY A 137 5.48 -24.43 5.73
C GLY A 137 5.58 -23.35 6.81
N GLU A 138 6.75 -23.20 7.46
CA GLU A 138 7.05 -22.09 8.37
C GLU A 138 8.48 -21.59 8.14
N LEU A 139 8.64 -20.27 7.97
CA LEU A 139 9.96 -19.63 8.03
C LEU A 139 10.43 -19.50 9.49
N PRO A 140 11.65 -19.95 9.83
CA PRO A 140 12.17 -19.83 11.19
C PRO A 140 12.43 -18.35 11.51
N VAL A 141 11.61 -17.79 12.41
CA VAL A 141 11.80 -16.43 12.94
C VAL A 141 12.70 -16.51 14.18
N TYR A 142 13.82 -15.79 14.15
CA TYR A 142 14.70 -15.66 15.31
C TYR A 142 14.00 -14.84 16.41
N VAL A 143 13.63 -15.52 17.49
CA VAL A 143 13.15 -14.85 18.71
C VAL A 143 14.37 -14.65 19.62
N PRO A 144 14.80 -13.40 19.88
CA PRO A 144 15.89 -13.17 20.81
C PRO A 144 15.50 -13.70 22.21
N PRO A 145 16.41 -14.37 22.93
CA PRO A 145 16.13 -14.85 24.28
C PRO A 145 15.76 -13.66 25.18
N LYS A 146 14.72 -13.83 26.00
CA LYS A 146 14.37 -12.84 27.03
C LYS A 146 15.51 -12.85 28.05
N GLU A 147 16.18 -11.71 28.21
CA GLU A 147 17.05 -11.46 29.37
C GLU A 147 16.15 -11.48 30.62
N GLU A 148 16.38 -12.44 31.51
CA GLU A 148 15.71 -12.60 32.82
C GLU A 148 16.15 -11.54 33.82
#